data_AF-A0A2I0XAW6-F1
#
_entry.id   AF-A0A2I0XAW6-F1
#
_cell.length_a   1.000
_cell.length_b   1.000
_cell.length_c   1.000
_cell.angle_alpha   90.00
_cell.angle_beta   90.00
_cell.angle_gamma   90.00
#
_symmetry.space_group_name_H-M   'P 1'
#
loop_
_entity.id
_entity.type
_entity.pdbx_description
1 polymer ?
#
loop_
_entity_poly.entity_id
_entity_poly.type
_entity_poly.pdbx_seq_one_letter_code
_entity_poly.pdbx_strand_id
1 'polypeptide(L)'
;MDNGAVLWEYQTGDPITASAYVDELCCVIVKPSHPCHRLACICSSSGRIHVLRIHPNAKQERAAGVPGNQLVEEFAVLHLPGDTFSSPVMIAGRIFVGCRDDYVHCVAVKT
;
A
#
# COMPACT_ATOMS: atom_id res chain seq x y z
N MET A 1 -23.49 -6.77 11.24
CA MET A 1 -22.63 -6.22 12.31
C MET A 1 -21.20 -6.53 11.92
N ASP A 2 -20.34 -5.52 11.77
CA ASP A 2 -18.89 -5.75 11.64
C ASP A 2 -18.39 -6.26 12.99
N ASN A 3 -17.78 -7.44 13.02
CA ASN A 3 -17.28 -8.09 14.22
C ASN A 3 -15.83 -7.69 14.56
N GLY A 4 -15.28 -6.69 13.88
CA GLY A 4 -13.89 -6.27 14.02
C GLY A 4 -12.87 -7.31 13.52
N ALA A 5 -13.28 -8.26 12.67
CA ALA A 5 -12.37 -9.28 12.15
C ALA A 5 -11.33 -8.68 11.19
N VAL A 6 -10.11 -9.21 11.28
CA VAL A 6 -9.03 -8.91 10.33
C VAL A 6 -9.38 -9.51 8.96
N LEU A 7 -9.39 -8.66 7.92
CA LEU A 7 -9.68 -9.09 6.55
C LEU A 7 -8.47 -9.77 5.90
N TRP A 8 -7.30 -9.15 6.05
CA TRP A 8 -6.03 -9.62 5.52
C TRP A 8 -4.89 -9.00 6.32
N GLU A 9 -3.72 -9.62 6.22
CA GLU A 9 -2.46 -9.15 6.80
C GLU A 9 -1.38 -9.30 5.74
N TYR A 10 -0.38 -8.42 5.78
CA TYR A 10 0.78 -8.48 4.90
C TYR A 10 2.03 -8.20 5.73
N GLN A 11 3.08 -9.01 5.56
CA GLN A 11 4.32 -8.90 6.31
C GLN A 11 5.38 -8.18 5.48
N THR A 12 5.78 -6.98 5.90
CA THR A 12 6.78 -6.14 5.24
C THR A 12 8.22 -6.66 5.38
N GLY A 13 8.48 -7.50 6.39
CA GLY A 13 9.81 -8.06 6.68
C GLY A 13 10.69 -7.15 7.56
N ASP A 14 10.38 -5.86 7.66
CA ASP A 14 11.04 -4.91 8.56
C ASP A 14 10.01 -4.19 9.46
N PRO A 15 10.43 -3.61 10.60
CA PRO A 15 9.56 -2.82 11.46
C PRO A 15 8.85 -1.68 10.70
N ILE A 16 7.55 -1.54 10.98
CA ILE A 16 6.74 -0.41 10.50
C ILE A 16 6.69 0.62 11.62
N THR A 17 7.24 1.79 11.38
CA THR A 17 7.28 2.91 12.36
C THR A 17 6.44 4.10 11.93
N ALA A 18 5.94 4.07 10.69
CA ALA A 18 5.13 5.10 10.06
C ALA A 18 3.72 4.59 9.77
N SER A 19 2.75 5.50 9.65
CA SER A 19 1.39 5.11 9.29
C SER A 19 1.32 4.68 7.83
N ALA A 20 0.42 3.74 7.50
CA ALA A 20 0.06 3.47 6.11
C ALA A 20 -0.77 4.64 5.53
N TYR A 21 -0.75 4.80 4.21
CA TYR A 21 -1.65 5.68 3.48
C TYR A 21 -2.42 4.87 2.44
N VAL A 22 -3.74 5.05 2.37
CA VAL A 22 -4.61 4.36 1.40
C VAL A 22 -5.12 5.38 0.39
N ASP A 23 -4.86 5.13 -0.89
CA ASP A 23 -5.39 5.92 -1.99
C ASP A 23 -6.52 5.15 -2.69
N GLU A 24 -7.72 5.71 -2.61
CA GLU A 24 -8.92 5.20 -3.32
C GLU A 24 -9.11 5.87 -4.69
N LEU A 25 -8.40 6.97 -4.96
CA LEU A 25 -8.51 7.75 -6.20
C LEU A 25 -7.50 7.30 -7.24
N CYS A 26 -6.49 6.52 -6.85
CA CYS A 26 -5.57 5.87 -7.77
C CYS A 26 -6.25 4.67 -8.44
N CYS A 27 -7.27 4.94 -9.27
CA CYS A 27 -7.69 4.01 -10.29
C CYS A 27 -6.48 3.77 -11.20
N VAL A 28 -5.74 2.69 -10.99
CA VAL A 28 -4.90 2.15 -12.05
C VAL A 28 -5.82 2.00 -13.24
N ILE A 29 -5.54 2.70 -14.35
CA ILE A 29 -6.39 2.75 -15.53
C ILE A 29 -6.32 1.38 -16.21
N VAL A 30 -6.99 0.37 -15.65
CA VAL A 30 -7.07 -0.99 -16.19
C VAL A 30 -8.48 -1.20 -16.73
N LYS A 31 -8.79 -0.45 -17.80
CA LYS A 31 -10.07 -0.49 -18.55
C LYS A 31 -11.30 -0.09 -17.70
N PRO A 32 -12.29 0.60 -18.31
CA PRO A 32 -13.51 1.05 -17.62
C PRO A 32 -14.41 -0.09 -17.10
N SER A 33 -14.09 -1.35 -17.39
CA SER A 33 -14.90 -2.52 -17.02
C SER A 33 -14.46 -3.19 -15.72
N HIS A 34 -13.37 -2.77 -15.08
CA HIS A 34 -12.88 -3.40 -13.86
C HIS A 34 -12.99 -2.46 -12.66
N PRO A 35 -13.41 -2.97 -11.49
CA PRO A 35 -13.41 -2.19 -10.26
C PRO A 35 -12.00 -1.66 -9.96
N CYS A 36 -11.90 -0.39 -9.58
CA CYS A 36 -10.61 0.23 -9.25
C CYS A 36 -9.97 -0.49 -8.07
N HIS A 37 -8.70 -0.85 -8.22
CA HIS A 37 -7.94 -1.39 -7.12
C HIS A 37 -7.52 -0.26 -6.19
N ARG A 38 -7.72 -0.46 -4.88
CA ARG A 38 -7.18 0.45 -3.87
C ARG A 38 -5.70 0.15 -3.69
N LEU A 39 -4.89 1.19 -3.62
CA LEU A 39 -3.47 1.06 -3.28
C LEU A 39 -3.25 1.52 -1.84
N ALA A 40 -2.42 0.78 -1.12
CA ALA A 40 -1.89 1.23 0.16
C ALA A 40 -0.38 1.39 0.03
N CYS A 41 0.19 2.48 0.54
CA CYS A 41 1.63 2.60 0.70
C CYS A 41 2.04 2.60 2.18
N ILE A 42 3.13 1.89 2.47
CA ILE A 42 3.66 1.68 3.81
C ILE A 42 5.17 1.91 3.75
N CYS A 43 5.68 2.71 4.67
CA CYS A 43 7.12 2.88 4.85
C CYS A 43 7.61 2.04 6.01
N SER A 44 8.63 1.23 5.76
CA SER A 44 9.34 0.50 6.81
C SER A 44 10.55 1.29 7.29
N SER A 45 11.06 0.93 8.47
CA SER A 45 12.21 1.61 9.09
C SER A 45 13.50 1.49 8.27
N SER A 46 13.60 0.51 7.36
CA SER A 46 14.80 0.25 6.55
C SER A 46 14.87 1.10 5.27
N GLY A 47 13.97 2.08 5.10
CA GLY A 47 13.92 2.88 3.87
C GLY A 47 13.07 2.25 2.76
N ARG A 48 12.43 1.09 3.00
CA ARG A 48 11.54 0.47 2.01
C ARG A 48 10.17 1.13 1.99
N ILE A 49 9.65 1.35 0.79
CA ILE A 49 8.27 1.77 0.53
C ILE A 49 7.56 0.59 -0.11
N HIS A 50 6.66 -0.05 0.62
CA HIS A 50 5.79 -1.11 0.11
C HIS A 50 4.53 -0.48 -0.48
N VAL A 51 4.17 -0.89 -1.70
CA VAL A 51 2.90 -0.56 -2.32
C VAL A 51 2.10 -1.85 -2.42
N LEU A 52 0.96 -1.90 -1.74
CA LEU A 52 0.07 -3.05 -1.74
C LEU A 52 -1.15 -2.75 -2.61
N ARG A 53 -1.55 -3.73 -3.40
CA ARG A 53 -2.80 -3.71 -4.13
C ARG A 53 -3.85 -4.51 -3.38
N ILE A 54 -4.94 -3.85 -3.04
CA ILE A 54 -6.06 -4.44 -2.31
C ILE A 54 -7.16 -4.81 -3.31
N HIS A 55 -7.69 -6.01 -3.18
CA HIS A 55 -8.80 -6.45 -4.02
C HIS A 55 -10.06 -5.60 -3.74
N PRO A 56 -10.76 -5.12 -4.78
CA PRO A 56 -11.91 -4.24 -4.61
C PRO A 56 -13.05 -4.92 -3.83
N ASN A 57 -13.17 -6.24 -3.94
CA ASN A 57 -14.16 -7.05 -3.25
C ASN A 57 -13.59 -7.79 -2.04
N ALA A 58 -12.46 -7.33 -1.46
CA ALA A 58 -11.79 -8.04 -0.38
C ALA A 58 -12.71 -8.40 0.80
N LYS A 59 -13.66 -7.52 1.17
CA LYS A 59 -14.62 -7.80 2.25
C LYS A 59 -15.58 -8.95 1.89
N GLN A 60 -16.10 -8.95 0.67
CA GLN A 60 -17.02 -9.97 0.16
C GLN A 60 -16.30 -11.31 -0.05
N GLU A 61 -15.12 -11.27 -0.67
CA GLU A 61 -14.27 -12.44 -0.89
C GLU A 61 -13.87 -13.09 0.44
N ARG A 62 -13.52 -12.28 1.46
CA ARG A 62 -13.25 -12.80 2.79
C ARG A 62 -14.46 -13.50 3.40
N ALA A 63 -15.65 -12.92 3.28
CA ALA A 63 -16.89 -13.52 3.75
C ALA A 63 -17.24 -14.82 3.00
N ALA A 64 -16.81 -14.94 1.74
CA ALA A 64 -16.92 -16.14 0.92
C ALA A 64 -15.84 -17.21 1.20
N GLY A 65 -14.98 -16.98 2.19
CA GLY A 65 -13.94 -17.94 2.60
C GLY A 65 -12.61 -17.79 1.87
N VAL A 66 -12.42 -16.74 1.06
CA VAL A 66 -11.13 -16.50 0.40
C VAL A 66 -10.05 -16.23 1.46
N PRO A 67 -8.88 -16.89 1.37
CA PRO A 67 -7.75 -16.64 2.26
C PRO A 67 -7.29 -15.18 2.22
N GLY A 68 -6.98 -14.58 3.38
CA GLY A 68 -6.59 -13.17 3.47
C GLY A 68 -5.35 -12.81 2.64
N ASN A 69 -4.41 -13.74 2.47
CA ASN A 69 -3.22 -13.57 1.64
C ASN A 69 -3.51 -13.54 0.12
N GLN A 70 -4.75 -13.82 -0.29
CA GLN A 70 -5.21 -13.66 -1.68
C GLN A 70 -6.01 -12.37 -1.88
N LEU A 71 -6.27 -11.59 -0.83
CA LEU A 71 -7.04 -10.34 -0.89
C LEU A 71 -6.17 -9.09 -1.01
N VAL A 72 -4.87 -9.26 -0.76
CA VAL A 72 -3.85 -8.23 -0.85
C VAL A 72 -2.62 -8.83 -1.51
N GLU A 73 -2.03 -8.10 -2.44
CA GLU A 73 -0.78 -8.48 -3.12
C GLU A 73 0.24 -7.34 -3.06
N GLU A 74 1.52 -7.69 -3.04
CA GLU A 74 2.59 -6.72 -3.24
C GLU A 74 2.55 -6.23 -4.69
N PHE A 75 2.28 -4.94 -4.87
CA PHE A 75 2.30 -4.31 -6.19
C PHE A 75 3.72 -3.87 -6.55
N ALA A 76 4.44 -3.26 -5.60
CA ALA A 76 5.81 -2.82 -5.78
C ALA A 76 6.50 -2.64 -4.43
N VAL A 77 7.84 -2.74 -4.43
CA VAL A 77 8.70 -2.31 -3.33
C VAL A 77 9.79 -1.42 -3.88
N LEU A 78 9.95 -0.25 -3.26
CA LEU A 78 11.02 0.70 -3.56
C LEU A 78 11.92 0.83 -2.35
N HIS A 79 13.17 1.23 -2.58
CA HIS A 79 14.15 1.42 -1.51
C HIS A 79 14.77 2.80 -1.64
N LEU A 80 14.60 3.62 -0.61
CA LEU A 80 15.27 4.90 -0.45
C LEU A 80 16.68 4.67 0.11
N PRO A 81 17.61 5.62 -0.10
CA PRO A 81 19.00 5.46 0.34
C PRO A 81 19.20 5.57 1.86
N GLY A 82 18.17 5.97 2.61
CA GLY A 82 18.21 6.08 4.07
C GLY A 82 16.95 5.53 4.73
N ASP A 83 17.02 5.37 6.05
CA ASP A 83 15.90 4.93 6.87
C ASP A 83 14.69 5.87 6.73
N THR A 84 13.49 5.31 6.81
CA THR A 84 12.24 6.05 6.71
C THR A 84 11.39 5.88 7.97
N PHE A 85 11.07 7.00 8.61
CA PHE A 85 10.16 7.07 9.76
C PHE A 85 8.96 7.98 9.50
N SER A 86 8.98 8.72 8.40
CA SER A 86 7.87 9.58 7.98
C SER A 86 6.77 8.75 7.31
N SER A 87 5.52 9.13 7.57
CA SER A 87 4.37 8.58 6.86
C SER A 87 4.38 8.99 5.38
N PRO A 88 4.10 8.07 4.44
CA PRO A 88 3.97 8.41 3.04
C PRO A 88 2.65 9.15 2.79
N VAL A 89 2.61 9.91 1.69
CA VAL A 89 1.39 10.46 1.11
C VAL A 89 1.33 10.04 -0.34
N MET A 90 0.20 9.47 -0.78
CA MET A 90 -0.03 9.11 -2.17
C MET A 90 -1.03 10.07 -2.82
N ILE A 91 -0.68 10.62 -3.99
CA ILE A 91 -1.58 11.45 -4.79
C ILE A 91 -1.19 11.40 -6.26
N ALA A 92 -2.18 11.20 -7.14
CA ALA A 92 -2.01 11.21 -8.60
C ALA A 92 -0.85 10.32 -9.09
N GLY A 93 -0.80 9.08 -8.58
CA GLY A 93 0.22 8.09 -8.95
C GLY A 93 1.63 8.42 -8.44
N ARG A 94 1.77 9.28 -7.43
CA ARG A 94 3.05 9.63 -6.82
C ARG A 94 3.00 9.43 -5.32
N ILE A 95 4.11 8.99 -4.74
CA ILE A 95 4.32 8.83 -3.30
C ILE A 95 5.33 9.88 -2.84
N PHE A 96 4.97 10.62 -1.80
CA PHE A 96 5.82 11.62 -1.16
C PHE A 96 6.18 11.15 0.24
N VAL A 97 7.47 11.16 0.58
CA VAL A 97 7.94 10.74 1.89
C VAL A 97 9.28 11.41 2.25
N GLY A 98 9.45 11.77 3.52
CA GLY A 98 10.74 12.24 4.06
C GLY A 98 11.64 11.07 4.43
N CYS A 99 12.94 11.20 4.16
CA CYS A 99 13.95 10.16 4.39
C CYS A 99 15.12 10.71 5.21
N ARG A 100 15.85 9.83 5.91
CA ARG A 100 17.03 10.20 6.70
C ARG A 100 18.28 10.53 5.88
N ASP A 101 18.16 10.57 4.56
CA ASP A 101 19.18 11.13 3.67
C ASP A 101 19.06 12.66 3.52
N ASP A 102 18.26 13.30 4.37
CA ASP A 102 17.95 14.74 4.38
C ASP A 102 17.12 15.24 3.18
N TYR A 103 16.46 14.33 2.44
CA TYR A 103 15.58 14.68 1.32
C TYR A 103 14.12 14.27 1.52
N VAL A 104 13.24 14.99 0.83
CA VAL A 104 11.87 14.54 0.53
C VAL A 104 11.87 13.90 -0.84
N HIS A 105 11.46 12.63 -0.90
CA HIS A 105 11.40 11.86 -2.14
C HIS A 105 10.00 11.92 -2.73
N CYS A 106 9.93 12.12 -4.04
CA CYS A 106 8.71 11.98 -4.83
C CYS A 106 8.91 10.80 -5.79
N VAL A 107 8.24 9.69 -5.51
CA VAL A 107 8.38 8.44 -6.24
C VAL A 107 7.16 8.23 -7.12
N ALA A 108 7.35 8.04 -8.43
CA ALA A 108 6.27 7.70 -9.34
C ALA A 108 5.92 6.21 -9.23
N VAL A 109 4.64 5.91 -9.02
CA VAL A 109 4.10 4.55 -9.11
C VAL A 109 3.85 4.26 -10.58
N LYS A 110 4.82 3.62 -11.24
CA LYS A 110 4.65 3.17 -12.64
C LYS A 110 4.00 1.79 -12.67
N THR A 111 2.95 1.68 -13.47
CA THR A 111 2.23 0.46 -13.83
C THR A 111 2.67 -0.04 -15.18
#